data_AF-A0A7S3NZW0-F1
#
_entry.id   AF-A0A7S3NZW0-F1
#
_cell.length_a   1.000
_cell.length_b   1.000
_cell.length_c   1.000
_cell.angle_alpha   90.00
_cell.angle_beta   90.00
_cell.angle_gamma   90.00
#
_symmetry.space_group_name_H-M   'P 1'
#
loop_
_entity.id
_entity.type
_entity.pdbx_description
1 polymer ?
#
loop_
_entity_poly.entity_id
_entity_poly.type
_entity_poly.pdbx_seq_one_letter_code
_entity_poly.pdbx_strand_id
1 'polypeptide(L)'
;KNNMFTSIGSRHLKGFLVKPTSVRYMSGASMIRDKFQQAYVESKSHQLEEAPKDPQNKEEYGAGYYQKYQKGLKKGYTHPYHSKENPIHASSMLHQLNLLSDLVGPEQVSPHYESLSRSRR
;
A
#
# COMPACT_ATOMS: atom_id res chain seq x y z
N LYS A 1 -9.39 29.60 53.96
CA LYS A 1 -10.44 28.57 54.14
C LYS A 1 -10.67 27.87 52.80
N ASN A 2 -10.20 26.63 52.73
CA ASN A 2 -10.63 25.48 51.93
C ASN A 2 -10.59 25.55 50.39
N ASN A 3 -9.49 25.03 49.85
CA ASN A 3 -9.44 24.27 48.59
C ASN A 3 -10.41 23.06 48.68
N MET A 4 -11.36 22.93 47.77
CA MET A 4 -12.06 21.66 47.55
C MET A 4 -12.35 21.47 46.06
N PHE A 5 -12.12 20.24 45.59
CA PHE A 5 -12.38 19.68 44.26
C PHE A 5 -11.24 19.72 43.23
N THR A 6 -10.07 19.23 43.62
CA THR A 6 -9.14 18.52 42.72
C THR A 6 -8.75 17.17 43.32
N SER A 7 -9.49 16.11 42.97
CA SER A 7 -8.96 14.74 42.81
C SER A 7 -10.10 13.74 42.59
N ILE A 8 -10.44 13.48 41.32
CA ILE A 8 -11.02 12.19 40.97
C ILE A 8 -9.84 11.25 40.78
N GLY A 9 -9.54 10.49 41.83
CA GLY A 9 -8.48 9.48 41.82
C GLY A 9 -8.76 8.39 40.80
N SER A 10 -7.69 7.89 40.17
CA SER A 10 -7.70 6.75 39.26
C SER A 10 -8.33 5.53 39.93
N ARG A 11 -9.54 5.15 39.52
CA ARG A 11 -10.18 3.92 39.99
C ARG A 11 -9.73 2.75 39.11
N HIS A 12 -9.20 1.71 39.74
CA HIS A 12 -8.91 0.44 39.08
C HIS A 12 -10.19 -0.38 38.97
N LEU A 13 -10.63 -0.64 37.74
CA LEU A 13 -11.61 -1.69 37.46
C LEU A 13 -10.81 -2.89 36.93
N LYS A 14 -10.89 -4.00 37.68
CA LYS A 14 -10.30 -5.33 37.43
C LYS A 14 -9.44 -5.42 36.15
N GLY A 15 -8.16 -5.05 36.27
CA GLY A 15 -7.12 -5.29 35.26
C GLY A 15 -6.87 -4.21 34.21
N PHE A 16 -7.68 -3.14 34.15
CA PHE A 16 -7.45 -2.04 33.19
C PHE A 16 -7.35 -0.67 33.87
N LEU A 17 -6.25 0.04 33.58
CA LEU A 17 -6.01 1.41 34.04
C LEU A 17 -6.82 2.39 33.17
N VAL A 18 -8.00 2.79 33.63
CA VAL A 18 -8.76 3.86 32.98
C VAL A 18 -8.16 5.21 33.39
N LYS A 19 -7.37 5.82 32.51
CA LYS A 19 -6.95 7.23 32.67
C LYS A 19 -8.14 8.13 32.35
N PRO A 20 -8.42 9.18 33.15
CA PRO A 20 -9.48 10.13 32.85
C PRO A 20 -9.08 10.95 31.62
N THR A 21 -9.58 10.57 30.44
CA THR A 21 -9.52 11.43 29.26
C THR A 21 -10.51 12.56 29.47
N SER A 22 -10.03 13.80 29.41
CA SER A 22 -10.84 15.00 29.62
C SER A 22 -12.02 15.05 28.64
N VAL A 23 -13.20 15.45 29.13
CA VAL A 23 -14.47 15.45 28.37
C VAL A 23 -14.45 16.35 27.11
N ARG A 24 -13.34 17.05 26.81
CA ARG A 24 -13.16 17.79 25.55
C ARG A 24 -12.91 16.91 24.32
N TYR A 25 -12.76 15.59 24.46
CA TYR A 25 -12.47 14.65 23.36
C TYR A 25 -13.65 14.30 22.43
N MET A 26 -14.76 15.06 22.45
CA MET A 26 -15.99 14.74 21.69
C MET A 26 -16.30 15.74 20.56
N SER A 27 -15.31 16.16 19.75
CA SER A 27 -15.58 16.91 18.50
C SER A 27 -14.83 16.25 17.33
N GLY A 28 -15.60 15.63 16.42
CA GLY A 28 -15.13 14.60 15.47
C GLY A 28 -14.27 15.05 14.28
N ALA A 29 -13.94 16.33 14.14
CA ALA A 29 -13.17 16.83 12.97
C ALA A 29 -11.73 17.26 13.30
N SER A 30 -11.47 17.76 14.52
CA SER A 30 -10.12 18.18 14.95
C SER A 30 -9.21 16.99 15.30
N MET A 31 -9.78 15.85 15.67
CA MET A 31 -9.06 14.65 16.11
C MET A 31 -8.35 13.89 14.98
N ILE A 32 -8.78 14.06 13.73
CA ILE A 32 -8.16 13.36 12.59
C ILE A 32 -6.78 13.95 12.31
N ARG A 33 -6.68 15.29 12.30
CA ARG A 33 -5.43 16.01 12.09
C ARG A 33 -4.40 15.70 13.18
N ASP A 34 -4.84 15.64 14.43
CA ASP A 34 -3.98 15.27 15.57
C ASP A 34 -3.48 13.83 15.50
N LYS A 35 -4.33 12.87 15.08
CA LYS A 35 -3.92 11.48 14.88
C LYS A 35 -2.88 11.32 13.76
N PHE A 36 -3.07 12.02 12.64
CA PHE A 36 -2.08 12.02 11.56
C PHE A 36 -0.77 12.68 11.99
N GLN A 37 -0.83 13.77 12.75
CA GLN A 37 0.35 14.46 13.24
C GLN A 37 1.10 13.60 14.27
N GLN A 38 0.39 12.89 15.15
CA GLN A 38 0.97 11.92 16.07
C GLN A 38 1.65 10.77 15.32
N ALA A 39 0.96 10.14 14.36
CA ALA A 39 1.54 9.06 13.55
C ALA A 39 2.76 9.52 12.74
N TYR A 40 2.74 10.75 12.23
CA TYR A 40 3.88 11.34 11.52
C TYR A 40 5.08 11.57 12.45
N VAL A 41 4.86 12.13 13.64
CA VAL A 41 5.91 12.32 14.65
C VAL A 41 6.47 10.99 15.13
N GLU A 42 5.61 10.00 15.38
CA GLU A 42 5.99 8.64 15.75
C GLU A 42 6.85 7.99 14.65
N SER A 43 6.43 8.07 13.38
CA SER A 43 7.21 7.58 12.25
C SER A 43 8.58 8.26 12.12
N LYS A 44 8.66 9.56 12.40
CA LYS A 44 9.92 10.31 12.39
C LYS A 44 10.81 9.97 13.58
N SER A 45 10.24 9.72 14.76
CA SER A 45 11.01 9.28 15.93
C SER A 45 11.65 7.92 15.70
N HIS A 46 10.94 6.99 15.05
CA HIS A 46 11.51 5.71 14.63
C HIS A 46 12.56 5.84 13.53
N GLN A 47 12.47 6.86 12.65
CA GLN A 47 13.49 7.13 11.63
C GLN A 47 14.78 7.75 12.20
N LEU A 48 14.72 8.43 13.34
CA LEU A 48 15.88 9.12 13.93
C LEU A 48 16.77 8.21 14.78
N GLU A 49 16.25 7.08 15.27
CA GLU A 49 17.03 6.13 16.08
C GLU A 49 17.84 5.13 15.26
N GLU A 50 17.57 5.01 13.97
CA GLU A 50 18.31 4.12 13.07
C GLU A 50 19.05 4.97 12.04
N ALA A 51 20.24 5.46 12.41
CA ALA A 51 21.23 5.85 11.41
C ALA A 51 21.37 4.69 10.40
N PRO A 52 21.46 4.95 9.09
CA PRO A 52 21.54 3.89 8.08
C PRO A 52 22.74 3.00 8.43
N LYS A 53 22.45 1.85 9.02
CA LYS A 53 23.46 0.89 9.43
C LYS A 53 23.97 0.27 8.14
N ASP A 54 25.21 0.57 7.80
CA ASP A 54 25.88 -0.12 6.71
C ASP A 54 25.68 -1.63 6.92
N PRO A 55 25.29 -2.37 5.87
CA PRO A 55 25.08 -3.80 5.98
C PRO A 55 26.37 -4.45 6.48
N GLN A 56 26.28 -5.23 7.56
CA GLN A 56 27.42 -5.90 8.19
C GLN A 56 28.16 -6.85 7.23
N ASN A 57 27.50 -7.29 6.16
CA ASN A 57 28.05 -8.18 5.16
C ASN A 57 27.92 -7.56 3.76
N LYS A 58 28.90 -6.73 3.38
CA LYS A 58 28.93 -6.02 2.08
C LYS A 58 29.04 -6.97 0.89
N GLU A 59 29.62 -8.15 1.09
CA GLU A 59 29.77 -9.20 0.07
C GLU A 59 28.43 -9.89 -0.28
N GLU A 60 27.51 -9.95 0.69
CA GLU A 60 26.17 -10.51 0.50
C GLU A 60 25.21 -9.49 -0.15
N TYR A 61 25.59 -8.21 -0.13
CA TYR A 61 24.81 -7.08 -0.63
C TYR A 61 24.81 -7.08 -2.16
N GLY A 62 23.71 -7.54 -2.74
CA GLY A 62 23.58 -7.74 -4.18
C GLY A 62 22.46 -8.73 -4.51
N ALA A 63 22.73 -9.68 -5.40
CA ALA A 63 21.72 -10.58 -5.99
C ALA A 63 20.95 -11.43 -4.97
N GLY A 64 21.51 -11.73 -3.79
CA GLY A 64 20.90 -12.59 -2.78
C GLY A 64 20.30 -11.88 -1.56
N TYR A 65 20.76 -10.66 -1.23
CA TYR A 65 20.38 -9.97 0.01
C TYR A 65 18.87 -9.73 0.11
N TYR A 66 18.23 -9.32 -0.98
CA TYR A 66 16.80 -9.06 -0.98
C TYR A 66 15.97 -10.34 -1.07
N GLN A 67 16.51 -11.42 -1.64
CA GLN A 67 15.80 -12.69 -1.79
C GLN A 67 15.50 -13.34 -0.43
N LYS A 68 16.39 -13.21 0.57
CA LYS A 68 16.14 -13.72 1.93
C LYS A 68 14.96 -13.03 2.62
N TYR A 69 14.81 -11.73 2.42
CA TYR A 69 13.70 -10.97 3.01
C TYR A 69 12.42 -11.06 2.17
N GLN A 70 12.53 -11.26 0.85
CA GLN A 70 11.39 -11.47 -0.04
C GLN A 70 10.64 -12.77 0.27
N LYS A 71 11.35 -13.85 0.62
CA LYS A 71 10.73 -15.15 0.96
C LYS A 71 9.80 -15.09 2.18
N GLY A 72 9.98 -14.13 3.08
CA GLY A 72 9.12 -13.94 4.26
C GLY A 72 7.92 -13.01 4.04
N LEU A 73 7.88 -12.28 2.91
CA LEU A 73 6.79 -11.36 2.59
C LEU A 73 5.57 -12.15 2.11
N LYS A 74 4.49 -12.11 2.88
CA LYS A 74 3.26 -12.85 2.55
C LYS A 74 2.58 -12.33 1.27
N LYS A 75 2.33 -11.01 1.21
CA LYS A 75 1.70 -10.32 0.06
C LYS A 75 2.13 -8.85 0.05
N GLY A 76 2.37 -8.31 -1.15
CA GLY A 76 2.50 -6.86 -1.35
C GLY A 76 1.14 -6.16 -1.31
N TYR A 77 1.15 -4.82 -1.30
CA TYR A 77 -0.08 -4.04 -1.43
C TYR A 77 -0.79 -4.36 -2.76
N THR A 78 -2.06 -4.74 -2.67
CA THR A 78 -2.92 -4.98 -3.84
C THR A 78 -3.97 -3.90 -3.88
N HIS A 79 -3.96 -3.07 -4.92
CA HIS A 79 -4.90 -1.95 -5.03
C HIS A 79 -6.31 -2.49 -5.33
N PRO A 80 -7.34 -2.17 -4.52
CA PRO A 80 -8.65 -2.84 -4.59
C PRO A 80 -9.41 -2.58 -5.90
N TYR A 81 -9.15 -1.44 -6.54
CA TYR A 81 -9.79 -1.05 -7.80
C TYR A 81 -8.93 -1.29 -9.04
N HIS A 82 -7.75 -1.91 -8.88
CA HIS A 82 -6.86 -2.19 -10.01
C HIS A 82 -6.94 -3.68 -10.33
N SER A 83 -7.30 -3.98 -11.58
CA SER A 83 -7.25 -5.33 -12.11
C SER A 83 -6.49 -5.35 -13.43
N LYS A 84 -6.00 -6.52 -13.83
CA LYS A 84 -5.30 -6.69 -15.12
C LYS A 84 -6.22 -6.38 -16.31
N GLU A 85 -7.48 -6.78 -16.21
CA GLU A 85 -8.50 -6.58 -17.24
C GLU A 85 -9.03 -5.15 -17.24
N ASN A 86 -9.17 -4.54 -16.05
CA ASN A 86 -9.65 -3.18 -15.88
C ASN A 86 -8.61 -2.35 -15.10
N PRO A 87 -7.60 -1.80 -15.80
CA PRO A 87 -6.60 -0.94 -15.17
C PRO A 87 -7.19 0.44 -14.86
N ILE A 88 -6.93 0.94 -13.65
CA ILE A 88 -7.33 2.31 -13.23
C ILE A 88 -6.78 3.38 -14.19
N HIS A 89 -5.57 3.17 -14.69
CA HIS A 89 -4.93 4.10 -15.61
C HIS A 89 -5.23 3.69 -17.05
N ALA A 90 -6.23 4.34 -17.65
CA ALA A 90 -6.67 4.11 -19.03
C ALA A 90 -5.65 4.57 -20.10
N SER A 91 -4.62 5.33 -19.72
CA SER A 91 -3.61 5.90 -20.62
C SER A 91 -2.53 4.91 -21.07
N SER A 92 -2.60 3.65 -20.66
CA SER A 92 -1.67 2.63 -21.15
C SER A 92 -1.98 2.30 -22.60
N MET A 93 -1.23 2.89 -23.54
CA MET A 93 -1.27 2.58 -24.97
C MET A 93 -1.21 1.05 -25.22
N LEU A 94 -0.42 0.33 -24.42
CA LEU A 94 -0.32 -1.13 -24.50
C LEU A 94 -1.65 -1.84 -24.22
N HIS A 95 -2.43 -1.35 -23.25
CA HIS A 95 -3.74 -1.94 -22.95
C HIS A 95 -4.73 -1.74 -24.10
N GLN A 96 -4.71 -0.55 -24.72
CA GLN A 96 -5.55 -0.26 -25.89
C GLN A 96 -5.16 -1.14 -27.09
N LEU A 97 -3.86 -1.32 -27.34
CA LEU A 97 -3.37 -2.21 -28.41
C LEU A 97 -3.78 -3.66 -28.17
N ASN A 98 -3.70 -4.14 -26.92
CA ASN A 98 -4.15 -5.48 -26.57
C ASN A 98 -5.66 -5.67 -26.80
N LEU A 99 -6.48 -4.69 -26.40
CA LEU A 99 -7.93 -4.73 -26.65
C LEU A 99 -8.25 -4.76 -28.15
N LEU A 100 -7.52 -3.97 -28.95
CA LEU A 100 -7.69 -3.96 -30.40
C LEU A 100 -7.23 -5.28 -31.05
N SER A 101 -6.13 -5.86 -30.59
CA SER A 101 -5.69 -7.17 -31.10
C SER A 101 -6.67 -8.28 -30.72
N ASP A 102 -7.22 -8.24 -29.51
CA ASP A 102 -8.24 -9.21 -29.08
C ASP A 102 -9.54 -9.06 -29.87
N LEU A 103 -9.90 -7.83 -30.25
CA LEU A 103 -11.07 -7.55 -31.07
C LEU A 103 -10.91 -8.03 -32.52
N VAL A 104 -9.76 -7.75 -33.15
CA VAL A 104 -9.46 -8.20 -34.53
C VAL A 104 -9.24 -9.71 -34.58
N GLY A 105 -8.79 -10.29 -33.47
CA GLY A 105 -8.41 -11.68 -33.36
C GLY A 105 -6.99 -11.93 -33.87
N PRO A 106 -6.55 -13.19 -33.81
CA PRO A 106 -5.22 -13.57 -34.28
C PRO A 106 -5.08 -13.39 -35.79
N GLU A 107 -3.82 -13.36 -36.25
CA GLU A 107 -3.50 -13.29 -37.67
C GLU A 107 -4.18 -14.42 -38.45
N GLN A 108 -4.91 -14.04 -39.51
CA GLN A 108 -5.56 -15.00 -40.40
C GLN A 108 -4.58 -15.52 -41.45
N VAL A 109 -3.78 -16.50 -41.05
CA VAL A 109 -2.75 -17.10 -41.91
C VAL A 109 -3.40 -18.03 -42.94
N SER A 110 -3.17 -17.75 -44.23
CA SER A 110 -3.58 -18.65 -45.31
C SER A 110 -2.59 -19.81 -45.46
N PRO A 111 -3.06 -21.07 -45.54
CA PRO A 111 -2.17 -22.23 -45.76
C PRO A 111 -1.79 -22.43 -47.24
N HIS A 112 -2.35 -21.64 -48.16
CA HIS A 112 -2.18 -21.85 -49.60
C HIS A 112 -0.99 -21.07 -50.14
N TYR A 113 -0.42 -21.56 -51.24
CA TYR A 113 0.71 -20.92 -51.94
C TYR A 113 0.33 -19.67 -52.74
N GLU A 114 -0.93 -19.26 -52.69
CA GLU A 114 -1.46 -18.14 -53.45
C GLU A 114 -2.54 -17.38 -52.71
N SER A 115 -2.74 -16.11 -53.09
CA SER A 115 -3.77 -15.29 -52.51
C SER A 115 -5.16 -15.67 -53.03
N LEU A 116 -6.16 -15.60 -52.15
CA LEU A 116 -7.57 -15.87 -52.48
C LEU A 116 -8.04 -15.07 -53.71
N SER A 117 -7.64 -13.80 -53.78
CA SER A 117 -8.01 -12.92 -54.90
C SER A 117 -7.32 -13.28 -56.22
N ARG A 118 -6.25 -14.08 -56.20
CA ARG A 118 -5.57 -14.56 -57.42
C ARG A 118 -6.19 -15.86 -57.92
N SER A 119 -6.52 -16.80 -57.04
CA SER A 119 -7.08 -18.10 -57.43
C SER A 119 -8.52 -18.03 -57.95
N ARG A 120 -9.20 -16.90 -57.75
CA ARG A 120 -10.61 -16.68 -58.14
C ARG A 120 -10.81 -15.58 -59.19
N ARG A 121 -9.73 -15.07 -59.77
CA ARG A 121 -9.79 -14.18 -60.94
C ARG A 121 -9.82 -15.01 -62.20
#